data_AF-D2XNA2-F1
#
_entry.id   AF-D2XNA2-F1
#
_cell.length_a   1.000
_cell.length_b   1.000
_cell.length_c   1.000
_cell.angle_alpha   90.00
_cell.angle_beta   90.00
_cell.angle_gamma   90.00
#
_symmetry.space_group_name_H-M   'P 1'
#
loop_
_entity.id
_entity.type
_entity.pdbx_description
1 polymer ?
#
loop_
_entity_poly.entity_id
_entity_poly.type
_entity_poly.pdbx_seq_one_letter_code
_entity_poly.pdbx_strand_id
1 'polypeptide(L)'
;DPVADKVMIIAALVLIAEHFHVWWVTLPASSIIIREVIILALREWVAGIGNNNGIKVSWISKIKTCIQMLALTALLWSPYEWIVIVGVIALYVSVLLTFWSMCAYLYYAWHHLFSSF
;
A
#
# COMPACT_ATOMS: atom_id res chain seq x y z
N ASP A 1 -0.66 -10.20 14.12
CA ASP A 1 -1.74 -10.26 13.12
C ASP A 1 -1.45 -9.39 11.90
N PRO A 2 -1.81 -9.84 10.67
CA PRO A 2 -1.65 -9.06 9.45
C PRO A 2 -2.53 -7.80 9.40
N VAL A 3 -3.55 -7.73 10.26
CA VAL A 3 -4.43 -6.56 10.40
C VAL A 3 -3.74 -5.45 11.18
N ALA A 4 -3.09 -5.79 12.30
CA ALA A 4 -2.40 -4.83 13.16
C ALA A 4 -1.25 -4.10 12.43
N ASP A 5 -0.50 -4.84 11.62
CA ASP A 5 0.60 -4.29 10.81
C ASP A 5 0.12 -3.17 9.86
N LYS A 6 -1.03 -3.36 9.20
CA LYS A 6 -1.60 -2.35 8.29
C LYS A 6 -2.15 -1.13 9.02
N VAL A 7 -2.79 -1.34 10.16
CA VAL A 7 -3.30 -0.24 11.00
C VAL A 7 -2.13 0.66 11.44
N MET A 8 -1.00 0.07 11.83
CA MET A 8 0.22 0.81 12.15
C MET A 8 0.71 1.65 10.96
N ILE A 9 0.76 1.08 9.76
CA ILE A 9 1.17 1.81 8.55
C ILE A 9 0.21 2.98 8.24
N ILE A 10 -1.10 2.74 8.31
CA ILE A 10 -2.11 3.78 8.09
C ILE A 10 -1.94 4.91 9.11
N ALA A 11 -1.78 4.57 10.39
CA ALA A 11 -1.57 5.56 11.44
C ALA A 11 -0.29 6.39 11.20
N ALA A 12 0.81 5.74 10.81
CA ALA A 12 2.06 6.43 10.52
C ALA A 12 1.96 7.34 9.28
N LEU A 13 1.22 6.94 8.24
CA LEU A 13 0.93 7.81 7.08
C LEU A 13 0.09 9.04 7.47
N VAL A 14 -0.88 8.87 8.38
CA VAL A 14 -1.68 9.98 8.91
C VAL A 14 -0.79 10.95 9.69
N LEU A 15 0.07 10.45 10.58
CA LEU A 15 1.00 11.27 11.36
C LEU A 15 1.98 12.04 10.45
N ILE A 16 2.48 11.41 9.39
CA ILE A 16 3.33 12.09 8.39
C ILE A 16 2.54 13.19 7.67
N ALA A 17 1.32 12.90 7.23
CA ALA A 17 0.49 13.87 6.53
C ALA A 17 0.16 15.08 7.40
N GLU A 18 -0.04 14.87 8.70
CA GLU A 18 -0.20 15.93 9.70
C GLU A 18 1.11 16.68 9.92
N HIS A 19 2.22 15.99 10.21
CA HIS A 19 3.50 16.63 10.55
C HIS A 19 4.02 17.55 9.44
N PHE A 20 3.95 17.13 8.17
CA PHE A 20 4.45 17.92 7.06
C PHE A 20 3.47 19.03 6.65
N HIS A 21 2.15 18.87 6.84
CA HIS A 21 1.11 19.81 6.40
C HIS A 21 1.21 20.26 4.92
N VAL A 22 1.87 19.48 4.05
CA VAL A 22 2.01 19.83 2.63
C VAL A 22 1.22 18.89 1.73
N TRP A 23 0.45 19.49 0.83
CA TRP A 23 -0.43 18.80 -0.11
C TRP A 23 0.27 17.70 -0.93
N TRP A 24 1.54 17.88 -1.32
CA TRP A 24 2.31 16.89 -2.08
C TRP A 24 2.74 15.65 -1.27
N VAL A 25 2.59 15.64 0.07
CA VAL A 25 2.81 14.45 0.92
C VAL A 25 1.46 13.88 1.35
N THR A 26 0.48 14.74 1.66
CA THR A 26 -0.87 14.35 2.06
C THR A 26 -1.61 13.59 0.96
N LEU A 27 -1.51 14.04 -0.30
CA LEU A 27 -2.14 13.35 -1.45
C LEU A 27 -1.63 11.92 -1.64
N PRO A 28 -0.31 11.67 -1.75
CA PRO A 28 0.17 10.30 -1.93
C PRO A 28 -0.02 9.44 -0.67
N ALA A 29 0.08 10.01 0.54
CA ALA A 29 -0.23 9.27 1.79
C ALA A 29 -1.69 8.81 1.84
N SER A 30 -2.64 9.71 1.58
CA SER A 30 -4.07 9.37 1.54
C SER A 30 -4.41 8.34 0.46
N SER A 31 -3.79 8.44 -0.73
CA SER A 31 -3.96 7.45 -1.79
C SER A 31 -3.51 6.05 -1.37
N ILE A 32 -2.40 5.93 -0.64
CA ILE A 32 -1.92 4.63 -0.11
C ILE A 32 -2.93 4.06 0.88
N ILE A 33 -3.45 4.87 1.80
CA ILE A 33 -4.44 4.46 2.80
C ILE A 33 -5.70 3.91 2.13
N ILE A 34 -6.30 4.69 1.22
CA ILE A 34 -7.52 4.29 0.49
C ILE A 34 -7.30 2.95 -0.21
N ARG A 35 -6.16 2.80 -0.90
CA ARG A 35 -5.83 1.55 -1.59
C ARG A 35 -5.70 0.37 -0.62
N GLU A 36 -5.05 0.55 0.53
CA GLU A 36 -4.90 -0.54 1.50
C GLU A 36 -6.24 -1.04 2.03
N VAL A 37 -7.19 -0.14 2.27
CA VAL A 37 -8.57 -0.47 2.66
C VAL A 37 -9.30 -1.22 1.55
N ILE A 38 -9.19 -0.78 0.29
CA ILE A 38 -9.85 -1.47 -0.85
C ILE A 38 -9.34 -2.90 -1.00
N ILE A 39 -8.02 -3.12 -0.93
CA ILE A 39 -7.41 -4.45 -1.05
C ILE A 39 -7.83 -5.35 0.13
N LEU A 40 -8.00 -4.79 1.33
CA LEU A 40 -8.50 -5.51 2.50
C LEU A 40 -9.93 -6.00 2.27
N ALA A 41 -10.83 -5.10 1.88
CA ALA A 41 -12.22 -5.44 1.60
C ALA A 41 -12.36 -6.44 0.45
N LEU A 42 -11.60 -6.25 -0.63
CA LEU A 42 -11.61 -7.16 -1.78
C LEU A 42 -11.11 -8.56 -1.41
N ARG A 43 -10.06 -8.65 -0.58
CA ARG A 43 -9.56 -9.94 -0.11
C ARG A 43 -10.58 -10.67 0.76
N GLU A 44 -11.25 -9.95 1.65
CA GLU A 44 -12.30 -10.49 2.50
C GLU A 44 -13.49 -11.01 1.68
N TRP A 45 -13.91 -10.23 0.67
CA TRP A 45 -14.96 -10.63 -0.25
C TRP A 45 -14.60 -11.87 -1.08
N VAL A 46 -13.39 -11.94 -1.65
CA VAL A 46 -12.90 -13.13 -2.39
C VAL A 46 -12.81 -14.36 -1.49
N ALA A 47 -12.37 -14.19 -0.22
CA ALA A 47 -12.33 -15.28 0.75
C ALA A 47 -13.73 -15.81 1.09
N GLY A 48 -14.75 -14.92 1.12
CA GLY A 48 -16.15 -15.30 1.32
C GLY A 48 -16.79 -16.09 0.18
N ILE A 49 -16.26 -15.99 -1.05
CA ILE A 49 -16.82 -16.64 -2.26
C ILE A 49 -16.28 -18.06 -2.48
N GLY A 50 -15.31 -18.51 -1.68
CA GLY A 50 -15.01 -19.95 -1.52
C GLY A 50 -13.99 -20.57 -2.47
N ASN A 51 -13.09 -19.79 -3.10
CA ASN A 51 -11.99 -20.38 -3.88
C ASN A 51 -10.60 -19.96 -3.36
N ASN A 52 -9.94 -20.88 -2.65
CA ASN A 52 -8.61 -20.76 -2.05
C ASN A 52 -7.47 -20.90 -3.09
N ASN A 53 -7.64 -20.40 -4.30
CA ASN A 53 -6.52 -20.36 -5.24
C ASN A 53 -5.58 -19.25 -4.81
N GLY A 54 -4.62 -19.64 -3.96
CA GLY A 54 -3.54 -18.82 -3.45
C GLY A 54 -2.88 -18.06 -4.58
N ILE A 55 -3.28 -16.79 -4.72
CA ILE A 55 -2.66 -15.83 -5.62
C ILE A 55 -1.20 -15.78 -5.20
N LYS A 56 -0.34 -16.43 -5.99
CA LYS A 56 1.10 -16.50 -5.73
C LYS A 56 1.57 -15.10 -5.39
N VAL A 57 2.11 -14.96 -4.17
CA VAL A 57 2.62 -13.69 -3.65
C VAL A 57 3.72 -13.23 -4.61
N SER A 58 3.35 -12.33 -5.52
CA SER A 58 4.28 -11.76 -6.48
C SER A 58 5.39 -11.04 -5.71
N TRP A 59 6.62 -11.22 -6.14
CA TRP A 59 7.81 -10.59 -5.57
C TRP A 59 7.67 -9.06 -5.47
N ILE A 60 6.86 -8.50 -6.37
CA ILE A 60 6.46 -7.08 -6.40
C ILE A 60 5.81 -6.61 -5.09
N SER A 61 5.05 -7.48 -4.41
CA SER A 61 4.34 -7.15 -3.18
C SER A 61 5.30 -7.04 -2.00
N LYS A 62 6.41 -7.80 -2.00
CA LYS A 62 7.46 -7.72 -0.98
C LYS A 62 8.32 -6.46 -1.14
N ILE A 63 8.67 -6.13 -2.39
CA ILE A 63 9.40 -4.89 -2.69
C ILE A 63 8.56 -3.68 -2.29
N LYS A 64 7.26 -3.68 -2.61
CA LYS A 64 6.34 -2.61 -2.24
C LYS A 64 6.39 -2.33 -0.73
N THR A 65 6.30 -3.38 0.10
CA THR A 65 6.35 -3.22 1.56
C THR A 65 7.70 -2.75 2.06
N CYS A 66 8.81 -3.22 1.48
CA CYS A 66 10.14 -2.71 1.84
C CYS A 66 10.28 -1.21 1.54
N ILE A 67 9.86 -0.76 0.35
CA ILE A 67 9.93 0.64 -0.04
C ILE A 67 9.01 1.50 0.83
N GLN A 68 7.79 1.01 1.12
CA GLN A 68 6.83 1.72 1.97
C GLN A 68 7.33 1.88 3.40
N MET A 69 7.87 0.82 4.00
CA MET A 69 8.44 0.88 5.35
C MET A 69 9.68 1.78 5.39
N LEU A 70 10.54 1.74 4.36
CA LEU A 70 11.71 2.62 4.25
C LEU A 70 11.30 4.09 4.12
N ALA A 71 10.30 4.39 3.29
CA ALA A 71 9.73 5.73 3.17
C ALA A 71 9.18 6.22 4.51
N LEU A 72 8.38 5.39 5.20
CA LEU A 72 7.83 5.69 6.52
C LEU A 72 8.93 5.99 7.53
N THR A 73 9.95 5.13 7.64
CA THR A 73 11.07 5.33 8.57
C THR A 73 11.85 6.61 8.25
N ALA A 74 12.11 6.89 6.97
CA ALA A 74 12.82 8.09 6.53
C ALA A 74 12.04 9.37 6.87
N LEU A 75 10.73 9.41 6.57
CA LEU A 75 9.87 10.57 6.87
C LEU A 75 9.59 10.73 8.38
N LEU A 76 9.54 9.66 9.18
CA LEU A 76 9.37 9.78 10.64
C LEU A 76 10.63 10.24 11.34
N TRP A 77 11.81 9.74 10.94
CA TRP A 77 13.07 10.07 11.60
C TRP A 77 13.54 11.48 11.23
N SER A 78 13.37 11.89 9.96
CA SER A 78 13.63 13.24 9.42
C SER A 78 14.75 14.05 10.09
N PRO A 79 16.01 13.55 10.20
CA PRO A 79 17.06 14.26 10.90
C PRO A 79 17.78 15.30 10.02
N TYR A 80 17.65 15.18 8.69
CA TYR A 80 18.26 16.04 7.68
C TYR A 80 17.32 16.20 6.47
N GLU A 81 17.36 17.35 5.79
CA GLU A 81 16.49 17.65 4.64
C GLU A 81 16.63 16.66 3.48
N TRP A 82 17.84 16.15 3.22
CA TRP A 82 18.06 15.17 2.15
C TRP A 82 17.35 13.83 2.42
N ILE A 83 17.17 13.44 3.69
CA ILE A 83 16.43 12.23 4.06
C ILE A 83 14.94 12.40 3.81
N VAL A 84 14.41 13.61 4.04
CA VAL A 84 13.01 13.94 3.72
C VAL A 84 12.78 13.81 2.22
N ILE A 85 13.68 14.34 1.38
CA ILE A 85 13.57 14.24 -0.08
C ILE A 85 13.58 12.77 -0.53
N VAL A 86 14.52 11.97 -0.02
CA VAL A 86 14.58 10.53 -0.32
C VAL A 86 13.31 9.81 0.13
N GLY A 87 12.81 10.14 1.32
CA GLY A 87 11.57 9.60 1.86
C GLY A 87 10.37 9.93 0.98
N VAL A 88 10.22 11.18 0.54
CA VAL A 88 9.14 11.61 -0.35
C VAL A 88 9.22 10.90 -1.70
N ILE A 89 10.42 10.80 -2.30
CA ILE A 89 10.62 10.05 -3.55
C ILE A 89 10.22 8.59 -3.36
N ALA A 90 10.66 7.95 -2.27
CA ALA A 90 10.29 6.57 -1.95
C ALA A 90 8.78 6.40 -1.75
N LEU A 91 8.11 7.40 -1.16
CA LEU A 91 6.66 7.42 -0.98
C LEU A 91 5.93 7.50 -2.34
N TYR A 92 6.38 8.35 -3.25
CA TYR A 92 5.84 8.41 -4.62
C TYR A 92 6.06 7.11 -5.40
N VAL A 93 7.25 6.51 -5.29
CA VAL A 93 7.53 5.19 -5.88
C VAL A 93 6.61 4.12 -5.28
N SER A 94 6.37 4.18 -3.97
CA SER A 94 5.43 3.30 -3.29
C SER A 94 4.02 3.45 -3.87
N VAL A 95 3.52 4.67 -4.11
CA VAL A 95 2.21 4.90 -4.75
C VAL A 95 2.12 4.19 -6.10
N LEU A 96 3.12 4.36 -6.96
CA LEU A 96 3.13 3.75 -8.30
C LEU A 96 3.08 2.21 -8.23
N LEU A 97 3.91 1.61 -7.37
CA LEU A 97 3.92 0.15 -7.16
C LEU A 97 2.61 -0.34 -6.56
N THR A 98 1.99 0.48 -5.71
CA THR A 98 0.75 0.19 -5.00
C THR A 98 -0.44 0.13 -5.96
N PHE A 99 -0.50 1.06 -6.93
CA PHE A 99 -1.45 1.03 -8.05
C PHE A 99 -1.23 -0.17 -8.97
N TRP A 100 0.02 -0.40 -9.41
CA TRP A 100 0.34 -1.55 -10.27
C TRP A 100 -0.12 -2.88 -9.66
N SER A 101 0.20 -3.09 -8.39
CA SER A 101 -0.20 -4.28 -7.64
C SER A 101 -1.73 -4.42 -7.52
N MET A 102 -2.46 -3.31 -7.44
CA MET A 102 -3.93 -3.33 -7.39
C MET A 102 -4.53 -3.72 -8.74
N CYS A 103 -4.05 -3.15 -9.85
CA CYS A 103 -4.50 -3.51 -11.19
C CYS A 103 -4.26 -4.99 -11.49
N ALA A 104 -3.08 -5.50 -11.13
CA ALA A 104 -2.78 -6.92 -11.26
C ALA A 104 -3.75 -7.78 -10.44
N TYR A 105 -4.02 -7.40 -9.19
CA TYR A 105 -4.93 -8.16 -8.33
C TYR A 105 -6.38 -8.15 -8.85
N LEU A 106 -6.89 -7.00 -9.32
CA LEU A 106 -8.21 -6.90 -9.94
C LEU A 106 -8.30 -7.75 -11.21
N TYR A 107 -7.26 -7.73 -12.04
CA TYR A 107 -7.20 -8.55 -13.25
C TYR A 107 -7.27 -10.05 -12.92
N TYR A 108 -6.51 -10.51 -11.92
CA TYR A 108 -6.59 -11.90 -11.46
C TYR A 108 -7.96 -12.24 -10.88
N ALA A 109 -8.52 -11.39 -10.02
CA ALA A 109 -9.84 -11.63 -9.42
C ALA A 109 -10.95 -11.68 -10.48
N TRP A 110 -10.92 -10.77 -11.46
CA TRP A 110 -11.88 -10.74 -12.56
C TRP A 110 -11.80 -11.99 -13.43
N HIS A 111 -10.59 -12.39 -13.85
CA HIS A 111 -10.43 -13.59 -14.68
C HIS A 111 -10.92 -14.85 -13.97
N HIS A 112 -10.68 -14.96 -12.66
CA HIS A 112 -11.11 -16.11 -11.85
C HIS A 112 -12.63 -16.15 -11.60
N LEU A 113 -13.29 -15.00 -11.55
CA LEU A 113 -14.76 -14.89 -11.45
C LEU A 113 -15.46 -15.31 -12.74
N PHE A 114 -14.96 -14.85 -13.89
CA PHE A 114 -15.59 -15.15 -15.19
C PHE A 114 -15.21 -16.52 -15.77
N SER A 115 -14.14 -17.18 -15.29
CA SER A 115 -13.85 -18.57 -15.68
C SER A 115 -14.72 -19.61 -14.97
N SER A 116 -15.60 -19.18 -14.05
CA SER A 116 -16.51 -20.03 -13.27
C SER A 116 -17.95 -20.07 -13.84
N PHE A 117 -18.19 -19.42 -14.98
CA PHE A 117 -19.44 -19.47 -15.75
C PHE A 117 -19.16 -20.02 -17.15
#